data_AF-U6KAZ1-F1
#
_entry.id   AF-U6KAZ1-F1
#
_cell.length_a   1.000
_cell.length_b   1.000
_cell.length_c   1.000
_cell.angle_alpha   90.00
_cell.angle_beta   90.00
_cell.angle_gamma   90.00
#
_symmetry.space_group_name_H-M   'P 1'
#
loop_
_entity.id
_entity.type
_entity.pdbx_description
1 polymer ?
#
loop_
_entity_poly.entity_id
_entity_poly.type
_entity_poly.pdbx_seq_one_letter_code
_entity_poly.pdbx_strand_id
1 'polypeptide(L)'
;MNAARQLAGLPGFTTTHTTGLWPSTETNKEAWRPVCRALLPEIPWKTETEQAAEEAFAGGTYAFLALSSTDPDCSTIVDRWTAAFKNFTTIPPPKSKGNDAYENYDNVSFVALYNPSQNATADCRIVTCTQTKSSDVDAERANETHAEAKTRHAVLCMTAPDAFGDGASVPFTEVQWRVITASLTNFASAVIPGVTALAAAALSCAAF
;
A
#
# COMPACT_ATOMS: atom_id res chain seq x y z
N MET A 1 4.90 5.98 8.09
CA MET A 1 5.81 5.03 7.39
C MET A 1 7.07 4.72 8.19
N ASN A 2 7.92 5.70 8.55
CA ASN A 2 9.20 5.43 9.24
C ASN A 2 9.07 4.70 10.58
N ALA A 3 8.04 5.01 11.39
CA ALA A 3 7.78 4.30 12.64
C ALA A 3 7.60 2.78 12.41
N ALA A 4 6.76 2.38 11.44
CA ALA A 4 6.53 0.98 11.11
C ALA A 4 7.83 0.26 10.68
N ARG A 5 8.68 0.93 9.89
CA ARG A 5 9.98 0.39 9.45
C ARG A 5 10.95 0.20 10.59
N GLN A 6 11.08 1.19 11.46
CA GLN A 6 11.99 1.15 12.60
C GLN A 6 11.62 0.03 13.58
N LEU A 7 10.32 -0.18 13.79
CA LEU A 7 9.82 -1.30 14.58
C LEU A 7 10.16 -2.67 13.96
N ALA A 8 10.24 -2.73 12.64
CA ALA A 8 10.69 -3.90 11.88
C ALA A 8 12.22 -3.98 11.70
N GLY A 9 13.00 -3.19 12.46
CA GLY A 9 14.46 -3.19 12.39
C GLY A 9 15.04 -2.66 11.08
N LEU A 10 14.24 -1.95 10.28
CA LEU A 10 14.67 -1.29 9.05
C LEU A 10 14.95 0.19 9.33
N PRO A 11 15.96 0.79 8.67
CA PRO A 11 16.13 2.24 8.69
C PRO A 11 14.87 2.96 8.19
N GLY A 12 14.60 4.13 8.76
CA GLY A 12 13.56 5.02 8.24
C GLY A 12 13.88 5.41 6.80
N PHE A 13 12.83 5.66 6.00
CA PHE A 13 13.00 6.24 4.68
C PHE A 13 13.68 7.60 4.77
N THR A 14 14.60 7.83 3.85
CA THR A 14 15.18 9.14 3.59
C THR A 14 14.36 9.86 2.50
N THR A 15 14.47 11.18 2.43
CA THR A 15 13.79 11.95 1.39
C THR A 15 14.50 11.73 0.06
N THR A 16 13.75 11.44 -1.00
CA THR A 16 14.32 11.36 -2.35
C THR A 16 14.65 12.77 -2.86
N HIS A 17 15.88 12.99 -3.32
CA HIS A 17 16.29 14.25 -3.97
C HIS A 17 16.27 14.16 -5.50
N THR A 18 15.93 12.99 -6.04
CA THR A 18 16.00 12.71 -7.47
C THR A 18 14.75 13.25 -8.17
N THR A 19 14.92 14.35 -8.89
CA THR A 19 13.94 14.87 -9.83
C THR A 19 13.73 13.88 -11.00
N GLY A 20 12.49 13.66 -11.42
CA GLY A 20 12.18 12.89 -12.65
C GLY A 20 11.89 11.40 -12.48
N LEU A 21 11.70 10.90 -11.25
CA LEU A 21 11.27 9.51 -11.01
C LEU A 21 9.77 9.27 -11.26
N TRP A 22 8.97 10.33 -11.23
CA TRP A 22 7.53 10.26 -11.49
C TRP A 22 7.23 10.58 -12.96
N PRO A 23 6.28 9.87 -13.60
CA PRO A 23 5.84 10.22 -14.94
C PRO A 23 5.22 11.62 -14.96
N SER A 24 5.60 12.43 -15.95
CA SER A 24 5.00 13.75 -16.16
C SER A 24 3.50 13.65 -16.39
N THR A 25 2.71 14.40 -15.62
CA THR A 25 1.26 14.49 -15.82
C THR A 25 0.90 15.33 -17.04
N GLU A 26 1.85 16.03 -17.67
CA GLU A 26 1.57 16.80 -18.90
C GLU A 26 1.95 16.05 -20.17
N THR A 27 3.15 15.47 -20.18
CA THR A 27 3.73 14.84 -21.37
C THR A 27 3.62 13.32 -21.37
N ASN A 28 3.26 12.69 -20.23
CA ASN A 28 3.11 11.24 -20.12
C ASN A 28 1.80 10.87 -19.38
N LYS A 29 0.69 11.48 -19.79
CA LYS A 29 -0.66 11.25 -19.23
C LYS A 29 -1.10 9.79 -19.31
N GLU A 30 -0.76 9.12 -20.41
CA GLU A 30 -1.18 7.73 -20.65
C GLU A 30 -0.54 6.73 -19.67
N ALA A 31 0.67 7.00 -19.16
CA ALA A 31 1.28 6.17 -18.12
C ALA A 31 0.47 6.17 -16.81
N TRP A 32 -0.30 7.22 -16.52
CA TRP A 32 -1.15 7.29 -15.33
C TRP A 32 -2.47 6.54 -15.46
N ARG A 33 -2.83 6.06 -16.68
CA ARG A 33 -4.11 5.38 -16.90
C ARG A 33 -4.30 4.14 -16.04
N PRO A 34 -3.32 3.23 -15.88
CA PRO A 34 -3.51 2.05 -15.02
C PRO A 34 -3.79 2.44 -13.56
N VAL A 35 -3.12 3.47 -13.04
CA VAL A 35 -3.41 4.03 -11.70
C VAL A 35 -4.86 4.52 -11.62
N CYS A 36 -5.31 5.28 -12.63
CA CYS A 36 -6.69 5.76 -12.65
C CYS A 36 -7.72 4.64 -12.86
N ARG A 37 -7.40 3.60 -13.61
CA ARG A 37 -8.24 2.41 -13.82
C ARG A 37 -8.50 1.68 -12.50
N ALA A 38 -7.48 1.57 -11.63
CA ALA A 38 -7.64 0.97 -10.31
C ALA A 38 -8.65 1.75 -9.43
N LEU A 39 -8.83 3.05 -9.68
CA LEU A 39 -9.80 3.90 -8.97
C LEU A 39 -11.16 4.01 -9.65
N LEU A 40 -11.17 3.93 -10.98
CA LEU A 40 -12.32 4.09 -11.86
C LEU A 40 -12.31 2.89 -12.83
N PRO A 41 -12.84 1.72 -12.41
CA PRO A 41 -12.79 0.48 -13.18
C PRO A 41 -13.48 0.57 -14.55
N GLU A 42 -14.31 1.58 -14.76
CA GLU A 42 -14.95 1.85 -16.06
C GLU A 42 -13.96 2.36 -17.12
N ILE A 43 -12.73 2.74 -16.76
CA ILE A 43 -11.69 3.12 -17.72
C ILE A 43 -11.23 1.89 -18.50
N PRO A 44 -11.37 1.85 -19.83
CA PRO A 44 -11.10 0.66 -20.64
C PRO A 44 -9.62 0.30 -20.63
N TRP A 45 -9.33 -0.99 -20.44
CA TRP A 45 -7.99 -1.55 -20.53
C TRP A 45 -7.41 -1.36 -21.92
N LYS A 46 -6.13 -0.98 -21.98
CA LYS A 46 -5.37 -0.77 -23.22
C LYS A 46 -3.93 -1.19 -23.00
N THR A 47 -3.46 -2.15 -23.79
CA THR A 47 -2.10 -2.71 -23.70
C THR A 47 -1.03 -1.62 -23.74
N GLU A 48 -1.17 -0.63 -24.61
CA GLU A 48 -0.19 0.44 -24.83
C GLU A 48 -0.02 1.29 -23.56
N THR A 49 -1.11 1.48 -22.81
CA THR A 49 -1.11 2.28 -21.58
C THR A 49 -0.49 1.53 -20.41
N GLU A 50 -0.59 0.19 -20.40
CA GLU A 50 0.10 -0.65 -19.41
C GLU A 50 1.62 -0.66 -19.68
N GLN A 51 2.03 -0.79 -20.95
CA GLN A 51 3.45 -0.73 -21.33
C GLN A 51 4.07 0.64 -21.00
N ALA A 52 3.37 1.73 -21.35
CA ALA A 52 3.82 3.08 -21.01
C ALA A 52 3.96 3.29 -19.50
N ALA A 53 3.06 2.68 -18.69
CA ALA A 53 3.16 2.73 -17.25
C ALA A 53 4.33 1.90 -16.71
N GLU A 54 4.56 0.69 -17.22
CA GLU A 54 5.69 -0.17 -16.83
C GLU A 54 7.03 0.55 -17.04
N GLU A 55 7.21 1.21 -18.18
CA GLU A 55 8.42 2.00 -18.47
C GLU A 55 8.54 3.23 -17.58
N ALA A 56 7.45 4.00 -17.43
CA ALA A 56 7.49 5.28 -16.75
C ALA A 56 7.56 5.15 -15.22
N PHE A 57 7.07 4.05 -14.66
CA PHE A 57 7.12 3.74 -13.23
C PHE A 57 8.23 2.73 -12.88
N ALA A 58 9.19 2.42 -13.77
CA ALA A 58 10.25 1.45 -13.49
C ALA A 58 11.21 1.81 -12.34
N GLY A 59 11.17 3.06 -11.85
CA GLY A 59 12.13 3.59 -10.87
C GLY A 59 11.98 3.11 -9.42
N GLY A 60 10.98 2.30 -9.08
CA GLY A 60 10.77 1.85 -7.71
C GLY A 60 9.55 0.97 -7.50
N THR A 61 9.28 0.63 -6.23
CA THR A 61 8.05 -0.06 -5.84
C THR A 61 7.02 0.95 -5.35
N TYR A 62 5.80 0.87 -5.87
CA TYR A 62 4.73 1.83 -5.59
C TYR A 62 3.69 1.22 -4.65
N ALA A 63 3.59 1.78 -3.45
CA ALA A 63 2.46 1.55 -2.57
C ALA A 63 1.26 2.39 -3.04
N PHE A 64 0.07 1.80 -2.98
CA PHE A 64 -1.18 2.40 -3.44
C PHE A 64 -2.26 2.25 -2.37
N LEU A 65 -3.07 3.28 -2.18
CA LEU A 65 -4.33 3.16 -1.48
C LEU A 65 -5.34 4.17 -2.05
N ALA A 66 -6.52 3.69 -2.43
CA ALA A 66 -7.65 4.54 -2.77
C ALA A 66 -8.10 5.35 -1.54
N LEU A 67 -8.34 6.64 -1.72
CA LEU A 67 -8.73 7.56 -0.66
C LEU A 67 -10.17 8.03 -0.86
N SER A 68 -10.83 8.34 0.26
CA SER A 68 -12.14 9.00 0.27
C SER A 68 -12.06 10.51 0.05
N SER A 69 -10.89 11.14 0.30
CA SER A 69 -10.65 12.57 0.14
C SER A 69 -9.18 12.86 -0.23
N THR A 70 -8.84 14.14 -0.46
CA THR A 70 -7.47 14.61 -0.67
C THR A 70 -6.72 14.92 0.65
N ASP A 71 -7.30 14.60 1.80
CA ASP A 71 -6.65 14.77 3.12
C ASP A 71 -6.44 13.40 3.75
N PRO A 72 -5.33 12.70 3.40
CA PRO A 72 -5.10 11.34 3.82
C PRO A 72 -4.68 11.25 5.28
N ASP A 73 -5.33 10.36 6.03
CA ASP A 73 -4.81 9.90 7.31
C ASP A 73 -3.63 8.93 7.10
N CYS A 74 -2.42 9.44 7.36
CA CYS A 74 -1.18 8.70 7.25
C CYS A 74 -1.14 7.44 8.13
N SER A 75 -1.80 7.43 9.30
CA SER A 75 -1.85 6.24 10.16
C SER A 75 -2.73 5.16 9.54
N THR A 76 -3.95 5.51 9.12
CA THR A 76 -4.85 4.61 8.42
C THR A 76 -4.21 4.00 7.16
N ILE A 77 -3.45 4.78 6.39
CA ILE A 77 -2.71 4.28 5.23
C ILE A 77 -1.69 3.21 5.63
N VAL A 78 -0.84 3.52 6.61
CA VAL A 78 0.20 2.60 7.09
C VAL A 78 -0.45 1.32 7.65
N ASP A 79 -1.50 1.45 8.45
CA ASP A 79 -2.24 0.32 9.02
C ASP A 79 -2.82 -0.57 7.93
N ARG A 80 -3.38 0.03 6.86
CA ARG A 80 -3.92 -0.71 5.73
C ARG A 80 -2.86 -1.52 4.98
N TRP A 81 -1.70 -0.93 4.73
CA TRP A 81 -0.58 -1.61 4.08
C TRP A 81 0.02 -2.69 4.99
N THR A 82 0.21 -2.39 6.27
CA THR A 82 0.68 -3.37 7.25
C THR A 82 -0.27 -4.54 7.41
N ALA A 83 -1.59 -4.32 7.34
CA ALA A 83 -2.60 -5.38 7.43
C ALA A 83 -2.50 -6.41 6.29
N ALA A 84 -1.82 -6.10 5.18
CA ALA A 84 -1.56 -7.08 4.12
C ALA A 84 -0.60 -8.20 4.57
N PHE A 85 0.10 -8.03 5.69
CA PHE A 85 0.89 -9.09 6.33
C PHE A 85 0.13 -10.42 6.45
N LYS A 86 -1.17 -10.36 6.77
CA LYS A 86 -2.01 -11.57 6.90
C LYS A 86 -2.12 -12.42 5.64
N ASN A 87 -1.80 -11.84 4.48
CA ASN A 87 -1.82 -12.52 3.19
C ASN A 87 -0.55 -13.36 2.97
N PHE A 88 0.46 -13.24 3.84
CA PHE A 88 1.73 -13.95 3.76
C PHE A 88 1.94 -14.84 5.00
N THR A 89 1.92 -16.16 4.79
CA THR A 89 2.24 -17.15 5.84
C THR A 89 3.74 -17.46 5.89
N THR A 90 4.44 -17.19 4.79
CA THR A 90 5.88 -17.33 4.61
C THR A 90 6.45 -16.03 4.04
N ILE A 91 7.75 -16.00 3.74
CA ILE A 91 8.36 -14.84 3.07
C ILE A 91 7.59 -14.55 1.77
N PRO A 92 7.26 -13.28 1.49
CA PRO A 92 6.59 -12.92 0.24
C PRO A 92 7.34 -13.51 -0.96
N PRO A 93 6.63 -14.10 -1.93
CA PRO A 93 7.27 -14.76 -3.06
C PRO A 93 7.90 -13.74 -4.03
N PRO A 94 8.74 -14.16 -4.99
CA PRO A 94 9.22 -13.27 -6.05
C PRO A 94 8.05 -12.69 -6.88
N LYS A 95 8.19 -11.47 -7.40
CA LYS A 95 7.18 -10.82 -8.28
C LYS A 95 7.31 -11.23 -9.75
N SER A 96 7.80 -12.43 -10.01
CA SER A 96 7.96 -12.94 -11.37
C SER A 96 6.60 -12.98 -12.10
N LYS A 97 6.63 -12.88 -13.43
CA LYS A 97 5.41 -12.91 -14.25
C LYS A 97 4.58 -14.15 -13.93
N GLY A 98 3.30 -13.96 -13.63
CA GLY A 98 2.35 -15.03 -13.30
C GLY A 98 2.13 -15.28 -11.80
N ASN A 99 2.80 -14.54 -10.92
CA ASN A 99 2.49 -14.57 -9.50
C ASN A 99 1.29 -13.67 -9.16
N ASP A 100 0.15 -14.30 -8.88
CA ASP A 100 -1.12 -13.65 -8.57
C ASP A 100 -1.13 -12.97 -7.19
N ALA A 101 -0.20 -13.29 -6.30
CA ALA A 101 -0.11 -12.67 -4.98
C ALA A 101 0.00 -11.14 -5.07
N TYR A 102 0.55 -10.60 -6.16
CA TYR A 102 0.74 -9.16 -6.36
C TYR A 102 -0.33 -8.50 -7.24
N GLU A 103 -1.36 -9.25 -7.67
CA GLU A 103 -2.60 -8.65 -8.19
C GLU A 103 -3.35 -7.88 -7.08
N ASN A 104 -3.13 -8.28 -5.82
CA ASN A 104 -3.54 -7.49 -4.67
C ASN A 104 -2.55 -6.34 -4.41
N TYR A 105 -2.97 -5.10 -4.70
CA TYR A 105 -2.13 -3.92 -4.47
C TYR A 105 -1.72 -3.70 -3.01
N ASP A 106 -2.45 -4.25 -2.03
CA ASP A 106 -2.04 -4.19 -0.62
C ASP A 106 -0.74 -4.98 -0.40
N ASN A 107 -0.56 -6.10 -1.10
CA ASN A 107 0.63 -6.94 -1.01
C ASN A 107 1.86 -6.23 -1.58
N VAL A 108 1.68 -5.53 -2.71
CA VAL A 108 2.72 -4.66 -3.28
C VAL A 108 3.05 -3.52 -2.31
N SER A 109 2.03 -2.91 -1.72
CA SER A 109 2.18 -1.78 -0.79
C SER A 109 2.87 -2.18 0.50
N PHE A 110 2.62 -3.38 1.00
CA PHE A 110 3.33 -3.97 2.13
C PHE A 110 4.82 -4.14 1.83
N VAL A 111 5.16 -4.70 0.66
CA VAL A 111 6.56 -4.86 0.25
C VAL A 111 7.25 -3.51 0.09
N ALA A 112 6.58 -2.52 -0.50
CA ALA A 112 7.09 -1.15 -0.61
C ALA A 112 7.32 -0.51 0.78
N LEU A 113 6.35 -0.60 1.71
CA LEU A 113 6.48 -0.05 3.07
C LEU A 113 7.72 -0.61 3.78
N TYR A 114 7.96 -1.92 3.65
CA TYR A 114 9.10 -2.61 4.25
C TYR A 114 10.30 -2.78 3.33
N ASN A 115 10.43 -1.95 2.28
CA ASN A 115 11.54 -1.98 1.32
C ASN A 115 12.89 -2.25 2.03
N PRO A 116 13.60 -3.35 1.68
CA PRO A 116 14.71 -3.88 2.47
C PRO A 116 15.98 -3.03 2.39
N SER A 117 16.05 -2.07 1.46
CA SER A 117 17.26 -1.29 1.24
C SER A 117 17.60 -0.44 2.47
N GLN A 118 18.89 -0.42 2.83
CA GLN A 118 19.39 0.32 4.00
C GLN A 118 19.23 1.84 3.84
N ASN A 119 19.30 2.33 2.61
CA ASN A 119 19.16 3.74 2.26
C ASN A 119 17.88 4.00 1.46
N ALA A 120 16.82 3.22 1.71
CA ALA A 120 15.57 3.37 0.98
C ALA A 120 15.05 4.82 1.08
N THR A 121 14.54 5.35 -0.03
CA THR A 121 13.83 6.63 -0.08
C THR A 121 12.33 6.38 -0.23
N ALA A 122 11.53 7.37 0.16
CA ALA A 122 10.12 7.41 -0.18
C ALA A 122 9.72 8.81 -0.68
N ASP A 123 8.88 8.85 -1.71
CA ASP A 123 8.17 10.04 -2.17
C ASP A 123 6.69 9.67 -2.30
N CYS A 124 5.81 10.44 -1.66
CA CYS A 124 4.39 10.18 -1.58
C CYS A 124 3.60 11.31 -2.21
N ARG A 125 2.67 10.98 -3.10
CA ARG A 125 1.84 11.92 -3.84
C ARG A 125 0.38 11.52 -3.72
N ILE A 126 -0.49 12.53 -3.69
CA ILE A 126 -1.93 12.32 -3.87
C ILE A 126 -2.21 12.42 -5.36
N VAL A 127 -2.79 11.36 -5.91
CA VAL A 127 -3.21 11.29 -7.31
C VAL A 127 -4.71 11.52 -7.37
N THR A 128 -5.15 12.38 -8.26
CA THR A 128 -6.57 12.63 -8.53
C THR A 128 -6.89 12.20 -9.95
N CYS A 129 -7.83 11.28 -10.08
CA CYS A 129 -8.33 10.78 -11.35
C CYS A 129 -9.74 11.29 -11.57
N THR A 130 -9.96 11.97 -12.69
CA THR A 130 -11.24 12.54 -13.08
C THR A 130 -11.69 11.94 -14.41
N GLN A 131 -12.86 11.34 -14.43
CA GLN A 131 -13.53 10.89 -15.65
C GLN A 131 -14.56 11.94 -16.08
N THR A 132 -14.26 12.67 -17.14
CA THR A 132 -15.21 13.55 -17.84
C THR A 132 -15.98 12.74 -18.87
N LYS A 133 -17.31 12.86 -18.92
CA LYS A 133 -18.07 12.37 -20.09
C LYS A 133 -17.80 13.30 -21.27
N SER A 134 -17.54 12.73 -22.44
CA SER A 134 -17.40 13.50 -23.69
C SER A 134 -18.71 14.24 -23.98
N SER A 135 -18.68 15.56 -23.89
CA SER A 135 -19.69 16.43 -24.47
C SER A 135 -19.32 16.64 -25.93
N ASP A 136 -19.88 15.86 -26.86
CA ASP A 136 -20.07 16.31 -28.25
C ASP A 136 -21.02 15.38 -29.04
N VAL A 137 -22.13 16.00 -29.48
CA VAL A 137 -23.05 15.71 -30.62
C VAL A 137 -23.74 14.32 -30.63
N ASP A 138 -24.99 14.13 -30.19
CA ASP A 138 -26.24 14.69 -30.76
C ASP A 138 -27.25 15.11 -29.68
N ALA A 139 -27.63 16.39 -29.74
CA ALA A 139 -28.70 16.97 -28.95
C ALA A 139 -30.07 16.63 -29.56
N GLU A 140 -30.56 15.39 -29.43
CA GLU A 140 -31.95 15.09 -29.85
C GLU A 140 -32.59 13.86 -29.18
N ARG A 141 -32.30 13.62 -27.90
CA ARG A 141 -33.25 12.93 -27.01
C ARG A 141 -32.90 13.18 -25.54
N ALA A 142 -33.29 14.35 -25.04
CA ALA A 142 -33.31 14.60 -23.61
C ALA A 142 -34.32 13.64 -22.96
N ASN A 143 -33.81 12.56 -22.38
CA ASN A 143 -34.43 11.96 -21.22
C ASN A 143 -33.39 11.90 -20.11
N GLU A 144 -33.73 12.54 -19.02
CA GLU A 144 -32.85 13.02 -17.97
C GLU A 144 -32.05 11.90 -17.29
N THR A 145 -30.74 12.01 -17.34
CA THR A 145 -29.87 11.64 -16.22
C THR A 145 -28.59 12.44 -16.39
N HIS A 146 -28.54 13.60 -15.74
CA HIS A 146 -27.31 14.35 -15.50
C HIS A 146 -26.32 13.44 -14.78
N ALA A 147 -25.49 12.74 -15.53
CA ALA A 147 -24.46 11.88 -14.95
C ALA A 147 -23.23 12.73 -14.64
N GLU A 148 -23.03 12.99 -13.36
CA GLU A 148 -21.95 13.82 -12.80
C GLU A 148 -20.55 13.28 -13.13
N ALA A 149 -19.57 14.18 -13.24
CA ALA A 149 -18.16 13.82 -13.39
C ALA A 149 -17.70 12.98 -12.18
N LYS A 150 -17.04 11.84 -12.43
CA LYS A 150 -16.53 10.97 -11.38
C LYS A 150 -15.09 11.35 -11.06
N THR A 151 -14.86 11.82 -9.84
CA THR A 151 -13.52 12.05 -9.31
C THR A 151 -13.20 11.04 -8.20
N ARG A 152 -11.98 10.51 -8.22
CA ARG A 152 -11.44 9.60 -7.22
C ARG A 152 -10.00 9.97 -6.89
N HIS A 153 -9.57 9.66 -5.67
CA HIS A 153 -8.25 9.97 -5.17
C HIS A 153 -7.51 8.70 -4.74
N ALA A 154 -6.19 8.73 -4.82
CA ALA A 154 -5.33 7.74 -4.20
C ALA A 154 -4.12 8.42 -3.57
N VAL A 155 -3.52 7.77 -2.58
CA VAL A 155 -2.11 7.99 -2.27
C VAL A 155 -1.29 7.00 -3.08
N LEU A 156 -0.22 7.50 -3.71
CA LEU A 156 0.83 6.70 -4.31
C LEU A 156 2.14 7.04 -3.64
N CYS A 157 2.81 6.06 -3.04
CA CYS A 157 4.12 6.23 -2.44
C CYS A 157 5.13 5.38 -3.19
N MET A 158 6.02 6.03 -3.92
CA MET A 158 7.17 5.38 -4.54
C MET A 158 8.24 5.15 -3.48
N THR A 159 8.76 3.93 -3.41
CA THR A 159 9.95 3.60 -2.63
C THR A 159 11.08 3.16 -3.55
N ALA A 160 12.28 3.67 -3.31
CA ALA A 160 13.46 3.37 -4.14
C ALA A 160 14.64 2.93 -3.26
N PRO A 161 15.53 2.05 -3.76
CA PRO A 161 15.44 1.32 -5.04
C PRO A 161 14.25 0.36 -5.08
N ASP A 162 13.90 -0.18 -6.26
CA ASP A 162 12.80 -1.16 -6.37
C ASP A 162 13.04 -2.36 -5.45
N ALA A 163 12.11 -2.59 -4.52
CA ALA A 163 12.14 -3.68 -3.55
C ALA A 163 12.03 -5.06 -4.21
N PHE A 164 11.50 -5.13 -5.43
CA PHE A 164 11.42 -6.38 -6.20
C PHE A 164 12.64 -6.63 -7.08
N GLY A 165 13.51 -5.64 -7.29
CA GLY A 165 14.67 -5.77 -8.18
C GLY A 165 14.26 -6.22 -9.59
N ASP A 166 14.79 -7.35 -10.04
CA ASP A 166 14.43 -7.96 -11.34
C ASP A 166 13.15 -8.82 -11.29
N GLY A 167 12.51 -8.92 -10.11
CA GLY A 167 11.32 -9.73 -9.86
C GLY A 167 11.60 -11.23 -9.70
N ALA A 168 12.84 -11.70 -9.86
CA ALA A 168 13.17 -13.13 -9.81
C ALA A 168 13.46 -13.63 -8.38
N SER A 169 13.88 -12.73 -7.49
CA SER A 169 14.20 -13.06 -6.08
C SER A 169 13.07 -12.66 -5.13
N VAL A 170 13.05 -13.31 -3.95
CA VAL A 170 12.17 -12.87 -2.85
C VAL A 170 12.59 -11.46 -2.40
N PRO A 171 11.63 -10.58 -2.03
CA PRO A 171 11.93 -9.19 -1.68
C PRO A 171 12.62 -9.04 -0.32
N PHE A 172 12.64 -10.09 0.51
CA PHE A 172 13.25 -10.06 1.84
C PHE A 172 14.19 -11.25 2.01
N THR A 173 15.26 -11.06 2.80
CA THR A 173 16.02 -12.18 3.37
C THR A 173 15.26 -12.81 4.53
N GLU A 174 15.59 -14.05 4.89
CA GLU A 174 14.98 -14.71 6.06
C GLU A 174 15.13 -13.90 7.35
N VAL A 175 16.30 -13.28 7.54
CA VAL A 175 16.59 -12.45 8.72
C VAL A 175 15.67 -11.22 8.75
N GLN A 176 15.56 -10.49 7.63
CA GLN A 176 14.66 -9.34 7.52
C GLN A 176 13.20 -9.75 7.75
N TRP A 177 12.75 -10.82 7.09
CA TRP A 177 11.39 -11.31 7.21
C TRP A 177 11.02 -11.70 8.64
N ARG A 178 11.94 -12.37 9.35
CA ARG A 178 11.75 -12.73 10.75
C ARG A 178 11.57 -11.50 11.64
N VAL A 179 12.35 -10.44 11.43
CA VAL A 179 12.24 -9.20 12.23
C VAL A 179 10.95 -8.44 11.91
N ILE A 180 10.58 -8.33 10.61
CA ILE A 180 9.29 -7.76 10.19
C ILE A 180 8.14 -8.53 10.87
N THR A 181 8.12 -9.85 10.76
CA THR A 181 7.08 -10.71 11.35
C THR A 181 7.01 -10.56 12.88
N ALA A 182 8.16 -10.55 13.55
CA ALA A 182 8.21 -10.36 15.00
C ALA A 182 7.66 -8.99 15.41
N SER A 183 7.96 -7.94 14.64
CA SER A 183 7.41 -6.61 14.90
C SER A 183 5.89 -6.61 14.81
N LEU A 184 5.30 -7.30 13.83
CA LEU A 184 3.86 -7.29 13.58
C LEU A 184 3.05 -8.20 14.51
N THR A 185 3.67 -9.29 14.98
CA THR A 185 3.01 -10.26 15.88
C THR A 185 3.16 -9.89 17.36
N ASN A 186 4.26 -9.24 17.76
CA ASN A 186 4.43 -8.78 19.14
C ASN A 186 3.47 -7.65 19.54
N PHE A 187 2.91 -6.89 18.59
CA PHE A 187 1.85 -5.90 18.90
C PHE A 187 0.47 -6.52 19.17
N ALA A 188 0.26 -7.80 18.85
CA ALA A 188 -1.00 -8.48 19.09
C ALA A 188 -1.15 -9.06 20.51
N SER A 189 -0.10 -8.99 21.36
CA SER A 189 -0.08 -9.60 22.70
C SER A 189 -0.09 -8.56 23.83
N ALA A 190 -1.09 -7.68 23.83
CA ALA A 190 -1.49 -6.92 25.02
C ALA A 190 -2.86 -7.39 25.54
N VAL A 191 -3.07 -8.71 25.63
CA VAL A 191 -4.08 -9.27 26.55
C VAL A 191 -3.31 -9.59 27.83
N ILE A 192 -3.36 -8.67 28.78
CA ILE A 192 -2.89 -8.91 30.15
C ILE A 192 -3.67 -10.13 30.66
N PRO A 193 -3.03 -11.26 31.00
CA PRO A 193 -3.70 -12.30 31.76
C PRO A 193 -4.06 -11.69 33.11
N GLY A 194 -5.34 -11.43 33.33
CA GLY A 194 -5.83 -10.96 34.62
C GLY A 194 -5.43 -11.96 35.69
N VAL A 195 -4.43 -11.60 36.50
CA VAL A 195 -4.04 -12.36 37.68
C VAL A 195 -5.18 -12.26 38.67
N THR A 196 -6.11 -13.22 38.62
CA THR A 196 -7.11 -13.40 39.67
C THR A 196 -6.42 -14.06 40.86
N ALA A 197 -5.97 -13.24 41.81
CA ALA A 197 -5.58 -13.72 43.12
C ALA A 197 -6.85 -14.17 43.87
N LEU A 198 -7.11 -15.48 43.92
CA LEU A 198 -8.12 -16.05 44.79
C LEU A 198 -7.58 -16.04 46.24
N ALA A 199 -8.11 -15.14 47.06
CA ALA A 199 -7.85 -15.13 48.50
C ALA A 199 -8.63 -16.27 49.17
N ALA A 200 -7.90 -17.24 49.75
CA ALA A 200 -8.49 -18.28 50.60
C ALA A 200 -8.69 -17.72 52.02
N ALA A 201 -9.95 -17.50 52.41
CA ALA A 201 -10.31 -17.27 53.81
C ALA A 201 -10.48 -18.62 54.52
N ALA A 202 -9.54 -18.96 55.40
CA ALA A 202 -9.69 -20.08 56.32
C ALA A 202 -10.54 -19.64 57.53
N LEU A 203 -11.74 -20.18 57.66
CA LEU A 203 -12.54 -20.11 58.88
C LEU A 203 -12.05 -21.20 59.86
N SER A 204 -11.38 -20.81 60.93
CA SER A 204 -11.17 -21.65 62.10
C SER A 204 -12.18 -21.29 63.19
N CYS A 205 -13.00 -22.27 63.58
CA CYS A 205 -13.87 -22.22 64.76
C CYS A 205 -13.03 -22.22 66.04
N ALA A 206 -13.33 -21.32 66.98
CA ALA A 206 -13.20 -21.55 68.42
C ALA A 206 -13.95 -20.47 69.22
N ALA A 207 -14.99 -20.87 69.95
CA ALA A 207 -15.36 -20.26 71.22
C ALA A 207 -16.06 -21.31 72.09
N PHE A 208 -15.63 -21.33 73.35
CA PHE A 208 -16.10 -22.16 74.47
C PHE A 208 -17.54 -21.83 74.88
#